data_AF-A0A2E0NG09-F1
#
_entry.id   AF-A0A2E0NG09-F1
#
_cell.length_a   1.000
_cell.length_b   1.000
_cell.length_c   1.000
_cell.angle_alpha   90.00
_cell.angle_beta   90.00
_cell.angle_gamma   90.00
#
_symmetry.space_group_name_H-M   'P 1'
#
loop_
_entity.id
_entity.type
_entity.pdbx_description
1 polymer ?
#
loop_
_entity_poly.entity_id
_entity_poly.type
_entity_poly.pdbx_seq_one_letter_code
_entity_poly.pdbx_strand_id
1 'polypeptide(L)' 'MTVSTTTPHKRAEKNEDFTQRSNLYREFLAERDEILKHKWIESEKQGQDIGFDRALFDWIRKHRSAWRVDRNYLHDTTI' A
#
# COMPACT_ATOMS: atom_id res chain seq x y z
N MET A 1 18.79 37.38 31.50
CA MET A 1 17.40 37.16 31.05
C MET A 1 17.42 36.94 29.55
N THR A 2 17.36 35.70 29.08
CA THR A 2 17.25 35.40 27.65
C THR A 2 16.14 34.38 27.49
N VAL A 3 14.95 34.85 27.10
CA VAL A 3 13.89 34.01 26.56
C VAL A 3 14.02 34.04 25.05
N SER A 4 14.34 32.89 24.46
CA SER A 4 14.16 32.67 23.02
C SER A 4 13.23 31.48 22.89
N THR A 5 11.93 31.76 22.90
CA THR A 5 10.89 30.84 22.48
C THR A 5 10.30 31.40 21.20
N THR A 6 10.62 30.79 20.07
CA THR A 6 9.75 30.80 18.88
C THR A 6 9.99 29.49 18.14
N THR A 7 9.16 28.51 18.48
CA THR A 7 9.03 27.25 17.77
C THR A 7 7.96 27.41 16.69
N PRO A 8 8.28 27.29 15.38
CA PRO A 8 7.26 27.17 14.35
C PRO A 8 7.03 25.69 14.03
N HIS A 9 6.35 24.93 14.91
CA HIS A 9 6.10 23.49 14.69
C HIS A 9 4.76 23.17 14.01
N LYS A 10 4.04 24.14 13.44
CA LYS A 10 2.61 23.95 13.08
C LYS A 10 2.31 23.61 11.62
N ARG A 11 3.30 23.57 10.73
CA ARG A 11 3.06 23.39 9.27
C ARG A 11 3.37 21.98 8.74
N ALA A 12 4.20 21.20 9.43
CA ALA A 12 4.59 19.85 8.98
C ALA A 12 3.50 18.79 9.25
N GLU A 13 2.87 18.81 10.43
CA GLU A 13 1.91 17.75 10.83
C GLU A 13 0.64 17.71 9.98
N LYS A 14 0.21 18.85 9.42
CA LYS A 14 -1.05 18.93 8.66
C LYS A 14 -0.95 18.30 7.26
N ASN A 15 0.26 18.17 6.70
CA ASN A 15 0.47 17.62 5.36
C ASN A 15 0.62 16.09 5.38
N GLU A 16 1.15 15.53 6.47
CA GLU A 16 1.30 14.08 6.64
C GLU A 16 -0.06 13.38 6.83
N ASP A 17 -0.99 14.04 7.52
CA ASP A 17 -2.35 13.53 7.74
C ASP A 17 -3.21 13.57 6.45
N PHE A 18 -2.86 14.43 5.48
CA PHE A 18 -3.52 14.50 4.17
C PHE A 18 -3.04 13.40 3.22
N THR A 19 -1.74 13.10 3.21
CA THR A 19 -1.18 12.01 2.37
C THR A 19 -1.56 10.63 2.90
N GLN A 20 -1.71 10.46 4.23
CA GLN A 20 -2.17 9.21 4.85
C GLN A 20 -3.65 8.89 4.60
N ARG A 21 -4.51 9.90 4.39
CA ARG A 21 -5.92 9.71 3.97
C ARG A 21 -6.12 9.71 2.46
N SER A 22 -5.07 10.02 1.69
CA SER A 22 -5.16 10.07 0.24
C SER A 22 -5.40 8.67 -0.34
N ASN A 23 -6.14 8.61 -1.46
CA ASN A 23 -6.45 7.38 -2.19
C ASN A 23 -5.21 6.48 -2.35
N LEU A 24 -4.03 7.06 -2.54
CA LEU A 24 -2.76 6.35 -2.68
C LEU A 24 -2.41 5.40 -1.52
N TYR A 25 -2.57 5.83 -0.26
CA TYR A 25 -2.23 4.97 0.88
C TYR A 25 -3.19 3.78 0.98
N ARG A 26 -4.47 4.00 0.69
CA ARG A 26 -5.48 2.92 0.62
C ARG A 26 -5.17 1.94 -0.51
N GLU A 27 -4.74 2.44 -1.67
CA GLU A 27 -4.31 1.64 -2.80
C GLU A 27 -3.06 0.81 -2.48
N PHE A 28 -2.13 1.37 -1.74
CA PHE A 28 -0.94 0.66 -1.26
C PHE A 28 -1.32 -0.48 -0.30
N LEU A 29 -2.19 -0.21 0.68
CA LEU A 29 -2.66 -1.24 1.61
C LEU A 29 -3.38 -2.38 0.89
N ALA A 30 -4.25 -2.05 -0.06
CA ALA A 30 -4.96 -3.05 -0.85
C ALA A 30 -4.02 -3.90 -1.72
N GLU A 31 -2.97 -3.29 -2.30
CA GLU A 31 -1.93 -4.03 -3.05
C GLU A 31 -1.15 -4.97 -2.13
N ARG A 32 -0.75 -4.49 -0.96
CA ARG A 32 -0.06 -5.30 0.06
C ARG A 32 -0.90 -6.49 0.49
N ASP A 33 -2.19 -6.29 0.73
CA ASP A 33 -3.08 -7.37 1.16
C ASP A 33 -3.24 -8.44 0.06
N GLU A 34 -3.20 -8.05 -1.22
CA GLU A 34 -3.22 -8.99 -2.34
C GLU A 34 -1.93 -9.81 -2.44
N ILE A 35 -0.77 -9.19 -2.19
CA ILE A 35 0.52 -9.89 -2.09
C ILE A 35 0.51 -10.88 -0.93
N LEU A 36 -0.07 -10.52 0.23
CA LEU A 36 -0.16 -11.42 1.39
C LEU A 36 -1.08 -12.61 1.13
N LYS A 37 -2.20 -12.43 0.42
CA LYS A 37 -3.04 -13.54 -0.04
C LYS A 37 -2.29 -14.47 -0.99
N HIS A 38 -1.58 -13.91 -1.97
CA HIS A 38 -0.76 -14.69 -2.90
C HIS A 38 0.29 -15.52 -2.17
N LYS A 39 1.00 -14.90 -1.22
CA LYS A 39 1.95 -15.59 -0.33
C LYS A 39 1.30 -16.78 0.35
N TRP A 40 0.14 -16.59 0.98
CA TRP A 40 -0.56 -17.67 1.68
C TRP A 40 -0.91 -18.82 0.72
N ILE A 41 -1.55 -18.53 -0.42
CA ILE A 41 -1.94 -19.55 -1.40
C ILE A 41 -0.73 -20.36 -1.91
N GLU A 42 0.36 -19.69 -2.23
CA GLU A 42 1.56 -20.36 -2.74
C GLU A 42 2.32 -21.14 -1.66
N SER A 43 2.28 -20.68 -0.41
CA SER A 43 2.80 -21.43 0.73
C SER A 43 1.99 -22.71 1.00
N GLU A 44 0.66 -22.64 0.91
CA GLU A 44 -0.20 -23.83 1.03
C GLU A 44 0.12 -24.86 -0.06
N LYS A 45 0.35 -24.41 -1.30
CA LYS A 45 0.72 -25.31 -2.42
C LYS A 45 2.08 -25.98 -2.25
N GLN A 46 3.05 -25.29 -1.64
CA GLN A 46 4.40 -25.80 -1.42
C GLN A 46 4.55 -26.57 -0.10
N GLY A 47 3.54 -26.52 0.78
CA GLY A 47 3.60 -27.12 2.11
C GLY A 47 4.60 -26.43 3.05
N GLN A 48 5.08 -25.23 2.70
CA GLN A 48 6.02 -24.44 3.51
C GLN A 48 5.90 -22.96 3.16
N ASP A 49 6.34 -22.07 4.06
CA ASP A 49 6.32 -20.65 3.77
C ASP A 49 7.32 -20.27 2.66
N ILE A 50 6.82 -19.66 1.60
CA ILE A 50 7.65 -19.22 0.47
C ILE A 50 8.41 -17.93 0.74
N GLY A 51 8.03 -17.20 1.80
CA GLY A 51 8.60 -15.91 2.15
C GLY A 51 7.98 -14.73 1.38
N PHE A 52 8.09 -13.54 1.95
CA PHE A 52 7.44 -12.35 1.40
C PHE A 52 8.05 -11.88 0.09
N ASP A 53 9.38 -11.80 -0.02
CA ASP A 53 10.04 -11.30 -1.23
C ASP A 53 9.73 -12.17 -2.46
N ARG A 54 9.74 -13.50 -2.29
CA ARG A 54 9.39 -14.43 -3.36
C ARG A 54 7.95 -14.25 -3.82
N ALA A 55 7.01 -14.13 -2.87
CA ALA A 55 5.61 -13.86 -3.18
C ALA A 55 5.43 -12.51 -3.89
N LEU A 56 6.12 -11.47 -3.42
CA LEU A 56 6.08 -10.13 -4.00
C LEU A 56 6.54 -10.13 -5.46
N PHE A 57 7.71 -10.68 -5.75
CA PHE A 57 8.23 -10.73 -7.12
C PHE A 57 7.33 -11.52 -8.06
N ASP A 58 6.83 -12.68 -7.60
CA ASP A 58 5.93 -13.52 -8.38
C ASP A 58 4.60 -12.81 -8.66
N TRP A 59 4.03 -12.16 -7.65
CA TRP A 59 2.78 -11.43 -7.75
C TRP A 59 2.89 -10.21 -8.68
N ILE A 60 3.97 -9.43 -8.56
CA ILE A 60 4.23 -8.29 -9.45
C ILE A 60 4.28 -8.75 -10.92
N ARG A 61 4.94 -9.87 -11.19
CA ARG A 61 5.12 -10.39 -12.55
C ARG A 61 3.82 -10.93 -13.15
N LYS A 62 2.98 -11.61 -12.36
CA LYS A 62 1.84 -12.39 -12.87
C LYS A 62 0.48 -11.73 -12.69
N HIS A 63 0.30 -10.91 -11.65
CA HIS A 63 -1.03 -10.50 -11.19
C HIS A 63 -1.23 -8.99 -11.16
N ARG A 64 -0.18 -8.22 -10.84
CA ARG A 64 -0.28 -6.77 -10.56
C ARG A 64 -0.93 -5.96 -11.67
N SER A 65 -0.57 -6.22 -12.93
CA SER A 65 -1.11 -5.46 -14.07
C SER A 65 -2.62 -5.65 -14.21
N ALA A 66 -3.10 -6.89 -14.15
CA ALA A 66 -4.54 -7.19 -14.21
C ALA A 66 -5.28 -6.57 -13.03
N TRP A 67 -4.74 -6.74 -11.81
CA TRP A 67 -5.34 -6.19 -10.60
C TRP A 67 -5.49 -4.65 -10.64
N ARG A 68 -4.49 -3.93 -11.16
CA ARG A 68 -4.55 -2.47 -11.35
C ARG A 68 -5.61 -2.07 -12.37
N VAL A 69 -5.72 -2.82 -13.47
CA VAL A 69 -6.71 -2.58 -14.52
C VAL A 69 -8.13 -2.78 -13.97
N ASP A 70 -8.39 -3.88 -13.27
CA ASP A 70 -9.72 -4.18 -12.71
C ASP A 70 -10.16 -3.11 -11.71
N ARG A 71 -9.26 -2.66 -10.83
CA ARG A 71 -9.57 -1.58 -9.88
C ARG A 71 -9.71 -0.22 -10.54
N ASN A 72 -9.09 -0.03 -11.71
CA ASN A 72 -9.30 1.18 -12.48
C ASN A 72 -10.69 1.23 -13.12
N TYR A 73 -11.12 0.12 -13.74
CA TYR A 73 -12.47 0.03 -14.30
C TYR A 73 -13.58 0.19 -13.25
N LEU A 74 -13.39 -0.32 -12.03
CA LEU A 74 -14.37 -0.16 -10.95
C LEU A 74 -14.56 1.29 -10.50
N HIS A 75 -13.54 2.16 -10.58
CA HIS A 75 -13.73 3.57 -10.23
C HIS A 75 -14.44 4.36 -11.34
N ASP A 76 -14.14 4.09 -12.61
CA ASP A 76 -14.72 4.82 -13.74
C ASP A 76 -16.21 4.53 -13.94
N THR A 77 -16.66 3.31 -13.64
CA THR A 77 -18.06 2.90 -13.86
C THR A 77 -19.02 3.34 -12.74
N THR A 78 -18.51 3.98 -11.69
CA THR A 78 -19.30 4.40 -10.51
C THR A 78 -19.51 5.92 -10.42
N ILE A 79 -19.32 6.66 -11.52
CA ILE A 79 -19.60 8.12 -11.62
C ILE A 79 -20.92 8.36 -12.36
#